data_AF-A0A4U0YP79-F1
#
_entry.id   AF-A0A4U0YP79-F1
#
_cell.length_a   1.000
_cell.length_b   1.000
_cell.length_c   1.000
_cell.angle_alpha   90.00
_cell.angle_beta   90.00
_cell.angle_gamma   90.00
#
_symmetry.space_group_name_H-M   'P 1'
#
loop_
_entity.id
_entity.type
_entity.pdbx_description
1 polymer ?
#
loop_
_entity_poly.entity_id
_entity_poly.type
_entity_poly.pdbx_seq_one_letter_code
_entity_poly.pdbx_strand_id
1 'polypeptide(L)'
;MASITKLPSGAYRVQVRRKGRYASETFPRRDDTQKWARQAETLVDQGLPPNRSSVARLHTFGDLVDLHIADMCAVGKPPRRSKAATLATLKRDLGKEKIGHLDRHKLIEYGRKRADQGAGPVTLGIDIGVIKMILTHAAAVHGLEIHVEGVDLARVALKRLGLIGKGIERDRRSTTAELSRLFRCFDETARLTMPMTRIVQFAIATAMRLDEICRADWSDLDIDRRMLLIRDRKDPRNKSGNDQRIPLFAATGFDAWALVMAQAKHLGKAKGPIFPYNSKSVGTAFRRACADADVKDLDVAPSA
;
A
#
# COMPACT_ATOMS: atom_id res chain seq x y z
N MET A 1 13.98 36.96 23.84
CA MET A 1 14.37 37.68 22.62
C MET A 1 15.40 36.83 21.90
N ALA A 2 15.29 36.65 20.59
CA ALA A 2 16.19 35.82 19.81
C ALA A 2 17.59 36.46 19.67
N SER A 3 18.66 35.70 19.92
CA SER A 3 20.04 36.11 19.64
C SER A 3 20.53 35.45 18.35
N ILE A 4 21.20 36.21 17.48
CA ILE A 4 21.81 35.71 16.24
C ILE A 4 23.32 35.91 16.30
N THR A 5 24.09 34.85 16.11
CA THR A 5 25.56 34.84 16.18
C THR A 5 26.14 34.24 14.91
N LYS A 6 27.10 34.92 14.28
CA LYS A 6 27.83 34.38 13.13
C LYS A 6 28.91 33.40 13.62
N LEU A 7 28.91 32.18 13.08
CA LEU A 7 29.86 31.12 13.42
C LEU A 7 31.15 31.26 12.56
N PRO A 8 32.28 30.68 13.02
CA PRO A 8 33.52 30.63 12.24
C PRO A 8 33.35 29.99 10.85
N SER A 9 32.39 29.08 10.71
CA SER A 9 32.03 28.43 9.44
C SER A 9 31.30 29.35 8.44
N GLY A 10 31.05 30.61 8.79
CA GLY A 10 30.27 31.56 7.98
C GLY A 10 28.75 31.44 8.11
N ALA A 11 28.26 30.38 8.74
CA ALA A 11 26.84 30.19 9.05
C ALA A 11 26.38 31.07 10.23
N TYR A 12 25.08 31.25 10.39
CA TYR A 12 24.45 32.04 11.44
C TYR A 12 23.67 31.14 12.39
N ARG A 13 24.04 31.12 13.66
CA ARG A 13 23.29 30.45 14.74
C ARG A 13 22.27 31.42 15.31
N VAL A 14 21.05 30.95 15.53
CA VAL A 14 19.96 31.68 16.16
C VAL A 14 19.49 30.93 17.40
N GLN A 15 19.32 31.64 18.51
CA GLN A 15 18.89 31.06 19.78
C GLN A 15 17.68 31.84 20.31
N VAL A 16 16.58 31.14 20.55
CA VAL A 16 15.36 31.69 21.13
C VAL A 16 15.25 31.20 22.58
N ARG A 17 15.32 32.14 23.53
CA ARG A 17 14.99 31.94 24.95
C ARG A 17 13.77 32.78 25.27
N ARG A 18 12.63 32.12 25.52
CA ARG A 18 11.34 32.81 25.77
C ARG A 18 10.39 31.91 26.57
N LYS A 19 9.71 32.46 27.58
CA LYS A 19 8.76 31.75 28.47
C LYS A 19 9.26 30.38 28.99
N GLY A 20 10.51 30.31 29.44
CA GLY A 20 11.13 29.08 29.95
C GLY A 20 11.48 28.02 28.88
N ARG A 21 11.23 28.30 27.60
CA ARG A 21 11.57 27.43 26.48
C ARG A 21 12.83 27.91 25.77
N TYR A 22 13.66 26.95 25.36
CA TYR A 22 14.89 27.17 24.61
C TYR A 22 14.83 26.45 23.26
N ALA A 23 15.18 27.16 22.20
CA ALA A 23 15.46 26.57 20.90
C ALA A 23 16.72 27.21 20.30
N SER A 24 17.51 26.43 19.59
CA SER A 24 18.71 26.91 18.91
C SER A 24 18.85 26.21 17.58
N GLU A 25 19.13 26.97 16.53
CA GLU A 25 19.31 26.46 15.17
C GLU A 25 20.39 27.22 14.41
N THR A 26 20.89 26.65 13.32
CA THR A 26 21.96 27.27 12.50
C THR A 26 21.58 27.27 11.02
N PHE A 27 21.71 28.43 10.37
CA PHE A 27 21.33 28.66 8.98
C PHE A 27 22.50 29.26 8.17
N PRO A 28 22.62 28.97 6.87
CA PRO A 28 23.67 29.54 6.04
C PRO A 28 23.45 31.04 5.75
N ARG A 29 22.20 31.51 5.72
CA ARG A 29 21.84 32.92 5.44
C ARG A 29 21.24 33.59 6.67
N ARG A 30 21.57 34.88 6.87
CA ARG A 30 21.07 35.70 7.98
C ARG A 30 19.55 35.91 7.90
N ASP A 31 18.99 36.12 6.71
CA ASP A 31 17.55 36.33 6.55
C ASP A 31 16.71 35.14 7.03
N ASP A 32 17.19 33.92 6.78
CA ASP A 32 16.53 32.69 7.23
C ASP A 32 16.51 32.60 8.76
N THR A 33 17.58 33.06 9.43
CA THR A 33 17.61 33.12 10.90
C THR A 33 16.55 34.05 11.48
N GLN A 34 16.30 35.20 10.85
CA GLN A 34 15.30 36.16 11.32
C GLN A 34 13.87 35.66 11.12
N LYS A 35 13.59 35.03 9.97
CA LYS A 35 12.28 34.42 9.70
C LYS A 35 11.98 33.30 10.70
N TRP A 36 12.93 32.39 10.90
CA TRP A 36 12.78 31.31 11.87
C TRP A 36 12.66 31.83 13.31
N ALA A 37 13.46 32.82 13.70
CA ALA A 37 13.38 33.46 15.03
C ALA A 37 11.98 33.99 15.32
N ARG A 38 11.41 34.77 14.39
CA ARG A 38 10.06 35.32 14.55
C ARG A 38 9.02 34.21 14.69
N GLN A 39 9.09 33.20 13.83
CA GLN A 39 8.13 32.09 13.86
C GLN A 39 8.23 31.26 15.15
N ALA A 40 9.45 30.97 15.60
CA ALA A 40 9.70 30.28 16.87
C ALA A 40 9.25 31.11 18.08
N GLU A 41 9.44 32.43 18.05
CA GLU A 41 8.92 33.33 19.08
C GLU A 41 7.39 33.38 19.10
N THR A 42 6.73 33.48 17.94
CA THR A 42 5.27 33.45 17.80
C THR A 42 4.67 32.16 18.35
N LEU A 43 5.25 31.01 18.00
CA LEU A 43 4.83 29.70 18.52
C LEU A 43 4.92 29.67 20.05
N VAL A 44 6.05 30.11 20.61
CA VAL A 44 6.23 30.16 22.06
C VAL A 44 5.26 31.12 22.73
N ASP A 45 4.93 32.26 22.09
CA ASP A 45 3.94 33.19 22.59
C ASP A 45 2.54 32.59 22.65
N GLN A 46 2.17 31.79 21.65
CA GLN A 46 0.93 31.01 21.56
C GLN A 46 0.92 29.76 22.47
N GLY A 47 2.01 29.48 23.20
CA GLY A 47 2.13 28.32 24.07
C GLY A 47 2.55 27.03 23.37
N LEU A 48 2.87 27.08 22.08
CA LEU A 48 3.33 25.97 21.25
C LEU A 48 4.87 25.81 21.29
N PRO A 49 5.40 24.59 21.13
CA PRO A 49 6.84 24.38 21.09
C PRO A 49 7.46 25.05 19.85
N PRO A 50 8.67 25.60 19.94
CA PRO A 50 9.36 26.20 18.80
C PRO A 50 9.72 25.14 17.74
N ASN A 51 9.51 25.46 16.46
CA ASN A 51 9.79 24.55 15.34
C ASN A 51 11.29 24.26 15.16
N ARG A 52 11.66 23.02 14.83
CA ARG A 52 13.05 22.62 14.49
C ARG A 52 13.43 23.10 13.07
N SER A 53 14.71 23.37 12.77
CA SER A 53 15.12 23.88 11.43
C SER A 53 14.86 22.88 10.31
N SER A 54 14.87 21.58 10.61
CA SER A 54 14.51 20.52 9.67
C SER A 54 13.10 20.71 9.11
N VAL A 55 12.18 21.21 9.93
CA VAL A 55 10.78 21.47 9.57
C VAL A 55 10.66 22.74 8.73
N ALA A 56 11.47 23.77 9.02
CA ALA A 56 11.46 25.04 8.29
C ALA A 56 11.90 24.92 6.81
N ARG A 57 12.61 23.84 6.46
CA ARG A 57 13.04 23.55 5.07
C ARG A 57 12.00 22.78 4.26
N LEU A 58 10.93 22.30 4.88
CA LEU A 58 9.85 21.58 4.21
C LEU A 58 8.92 22.63 3.59
N HIS A 59 8.97 22.75 2.27
CA HIS A 59 8.18 23.75 1.56
C HIS A 59 7.14 23.12 0.64
N THR A 60 7.39 21.89 0.22
CA THR A 60 6.60 21.19 -0.79
C THR A 60 5.99 19.91 -0.26
N PHE A 61 4.97 19.43 -0.95
CA PHE A 61 4.42 18.11 -0.67
C PHE A 61 5.44 16.99 -0.85
N GLY A 62 6.37 17.13 -1.81
CA GLY A 62 7.43 16.16 -2.05
C GLY A 62 8.33 15.99 -0.82
N ASP A 63 8.63 17.09 -0.13
CA ASP A 63 9.41 17.06 1.11
C ASP A 63 8.67 16.29 2.21
N LEU A 64 7.34 16.46 2.32
CA LEU A 64 6.51 15.73 3.29
C LEU A 64 6.41 14.23 2.97
N VAL A 65 6.36 13.87 1.69
CA VAL A 65 6.42 12.47 1.25
C VAL A 65 7.75 11.84 1.68
N ASP A 66 8.87 12.51 1.43
CA ASP A 66 10.20 11.99 1.77
C ASP A 66 10.41 11.87 3.27
N LEU A 67 9.96 12.87 4.03
CA LEU A 67 9.94 12.82 5.49
C LEU A 67 9.13 11.61 6.01
N HIS A 68 7.92 11.42 5.47
CA HIS A 68 7.10 10.28 5.84
C HIS A 68 7.77 8.93 5.53
N ILE A 69 8.45 8.82 4.39
CA ILE A 69 9.19 7.59 4.04
C ILE A 69 10.35 7.37 5.01
N ALA A 70 11.13 8.41 5.30
CA ALA A 70 12.28 8.34 6.19
C ALA A 70 11.88 7.89 7.61
N ASP A 71 10.83 8.48 8.18
CA ASP A 71 10.34 8.11 9.52
C ASP A 71 9.85 6.67 9.57
N MET A 72 9.10 6.25 8.55
CA MET A 72 8.60 4.87 8.44
C MET A 72 9.75 3.86 8.32
N CYS A 73 10.83 4.21 7.61
CA CYS A 73 12.05 3.39 7.55
C CYS A 73 12.76 3.33 8.91
N ALA A 74 12.89 4.46 9.62
CA ALA A 74 13.57 4.54 10.91
C ALA A 74 12.94 3.65 11.98
N VAL A 75 11.62 3.45 11.92
CA VAL A 75 10.89 2.54 12.83
C VAL A 75 10.74 1.11 12.30
N GLY A 76 11.51 0.74 11.27
CA GLY A 76 11.52 -0.61 10.70
C GLY A 76 10.25 -0.98 9.92
N LYS A 77 9.46 0.01 9.48
CA LYS A 77 8.18 -0.19 8.79
C LYS A 77 8.15 0.52 7.41
N PRO A 78 9.12 0.24 6.51
CA PRO A 78 9.18 0.90 5.21
C PRO A 78 7.89 0.68 4.40
N PRO A 79 7.45 1.66 3.58
CA PRO A 79 6.26 1.50 2.74
C PRO A 79 6.38 0.29 1.81
N ARG A 80 5.44 -0.67 1.93
CA ARG A 80 5.36 -1.81 1.02
C ARG A 80 4.92 -1.37 -0.38
N ARG A 81 5.15 -2.23 -1.38
CA ARG A 81 4.95 -1.98 -2.83
C ARG A 81 3.74 -1.13 -3.20
N SER A 82 2.54 -1.46 -2.71
CA SER A 82 1.31 -0.70 -3.07
C SER A 82 1.34 0.73 -2.53
N LYS A 83 1.70 0.92 -1.26
CA LYS A 83 1.83 2.26 -0.67
C LYS A 83 2.98 3.04 -1.33
N ALA A 84 4.11 2.38 -1.59
CA ALA A 84 5.25 2.99 -2.27
C ALA A 84 4.88 3.49 -3.69
N ALA A 85 4.12 2.71 -4.46
CA ALA A 85 3.66 3.13 -5.78
C ALA A 85 2.72 4.35 -5.73
N THR A 86 1.79 4.38 -4.76
CA THR A 86 0.94 5.57 -4.53
C THR A 86 1.77 6.78 -4.12
N LEU A 87 2.72 6.63 -3.18
CA LEU A 87 3.61 7.72 -2.76
C LEU A 87 4.44 8.26 -3.93
N ALA A 88 4.99 7.38 -4.78
CA ALA A 88 5.74 7.78 -5.97
C ALA A 88 4.87 8.54 -6.98
N THR A 89 3.63 8.08 -7.20
CA THR A 89 2.66 8.76 -8.08
C THR A 89 2.32 10.15 -7.55
N LEU A 90 2.00 10.25 -6.26
CA LEU A 90 1.67 11.52 -5.62
C LEU A 90 2.86 12.48 -5.61
N LYS A 91 4.09 11.98 -5.38
CA LYS A 91 5.31 12.80 -5.44
C LYS A 91 5.57 13.30 -6.86
N ARG A 92 5.34 12.48 -7.90
CA ARG A 92 5.46 12.90 -9.30
C ARG A 92 4.45 14.00 -9.64
N ASP A 93 3.20 13.85 -9.21
CA ASP A 93 2.10 14.69 -9.66
C ASP A 93 1.94 15.97 -8.82
N LEU A 94 2.19 15.90 -7.51
CA LEU A 94 1.99 17.00 -6.55
C LEU A 94 3.27 17.38 -5.80
N GLY A 95 4.39 16.68 -6.00
CA GLY A 95 5.58 16.87 -5.15
C GLY A 95 6.22 18.26 -5.25
N LYS A 96 6.01 18.99 -6.35
CA LYS A 96 6.47 20.38 -6.51
C LYS A 96 5.52 21.41 -5.90
N GLU A 97 4.30 21.01 -5.53
CA GLU A 97 3.30 21.91 -5.00
C GLU A 97 3.71 22.37 -3.61
N LYS A 98 3.56 23.68 -3.34
CA LYS A 98 3.83 24.22 -2.02
C LYS A 98 2.78 23.73 -1.03
N ILE A 99 3.16 23.47 0.20
CA ILE A 99 2.24 22.96 1.23
C ILE A 99 1.01 23.85 1.39
N GLY A 100 1.19 25.18 1.40
CA GLY A 100 0.08 26.15 1.51
C GLY A 100 -0.82 26.23 0.27
N HIS A 101 -0.42 25.66 -0.87
CA HIS A 101 -1.21 25.62 -2.11
C HIS A 101 -1.90 24.27 -2.33
N LEU A 102 -1.70 23.30 -1.43
CA LEU A 102 -2.47 22.05 -1.41
C LEU A 102 -3.86 22.27 -0.81
N ASP A 103 -4.59 23.21 -1.40
CA ASP A 103 -5.93 23.55 -0.97
C ASP A 103 -6.99 22.62 -1.59
N ARG A 104 -8.25 22.86 -1.21
CA ARG A 104 -9.40 22.12 -1.74
C ARG A 104 -9.44 22.13 -3.27
N HIS A 105 -9.18 23.28 -3.90
CA HIS A 105 -9.28 23.43 -5.36
C HIS A 105 -8.22 22.57 -6.05
N LYS A 106 -6.97 22.63 -5.57
CA LYS A 106 -5.87 21.85 -6.14
C LYS A 106 -6.09 20.35 -6.06
N LEU A 107 -6.67 19.88 -4.96
CA LEU A 107 -6.97 18.46 -4.77
C LEU A 107 -8.14 17.97 -5.64
N ILE A 108 -9.14 18.83 -5.91
CA ILE A 108 -10.21 18.52 -6.86
C ILE A 108 -9.66 18.47 -8.28
N GLU A 109 -8.82 19.44 -8.67
CA GLU A 109 -8.13 19.46 -9.97
C GLU A 109 -7.33 18.17 -10.18
N TYR A 110 -6.53 17.79 -9.17
CA TYR A 110 -5.79 16.53 -9.18
C TYR A 110 -6.71 15.32 -9.37
N GLY A 111 -7.81 15.24 -8.62
CA GLY A 111 -8.77 14.13 -8.72
C GLY A 111 -9.41 14.02 -10.10
N ARG A 112 -9.79 15.14 -10.72
CA ARG A 112 -10.31 15.18 -12.10
C ARG A 112 -9.27 14.70 -13.10
N LYS A 113 -8.06 15.26 -13.05
CA LYS A 113 -6.96 14.86 -13.94
C LYS A 113 -6.65 13.36 -13.85
N ARG A 114 -6.67 12.79 -12.64
CA ARG A 114 -6.44 11.36 -12.42
C ARG A 114 -7.61 10.50 -12.96
N ALA A 115 -8.85 10.96 -12.82
CA ALA A 115 -10.01 10.31 -13.42
C ALA A 115 -9.90 10.29 -14.96
N ASP A 116 -9.49 11.41 -15.57
CA ASP A 116 -9.28 11.52 -17.01
C ASP A 116 -8.17 10.58 -17.52
N GLN A 117 -7.19 10.26 -16.66
CA GLN A 117 -6.15 9.25 -16.91
C GLN A 117 -6.63 7.81 -16.66
N GLY A 118 -7.92 7.58 -16.40
CA GLY A 118 -8.50 6.27 -16.18
C GLY A 118 -8.40 5.73 -14.75
N ALA A 119 -8.07 6.57 -13.76
CA ALA A 119 -8.08 6.13 -12.36
C ALA A 119 -9.53 5.88 -11.90
N GLY A 120 -9.81 4.65 -11.45
CA GLY A 120 -11.12 4.29 -10.92
C GLY A 120 -11.41 4.93 -9.55
N PRO A 121 -12.68 4.94 -9.11
CA PRO A 121 -13.10 5.64 -7.90
C PRO A 121 -12.42 5.19 -6.60
N VAL A 122 -12.06 3.91 -6.50
CA VAL A 122 -11.31 3.36 -5.35
C VAL A 122 -9.89 3.88 -5.32
N THR A 123 -9.21 3.92 -6.47
CA THR A 123 -7.84 4.42 -6.60
C THR A 123 -7.77 5.89 -6.20
N LEU A 124 -8.69 6.71 -6.69
CA LEU A 124 -8.80 8.12 -6.28
C LEU A 124 -9.07 8.27 -4.77
N GLY A 125 -9.92 7.42 -4.21
CA GLY A 125 -10.16 7.39 -2.77
C GLY A 125 -8.90 7.09 -1.93
N ILE A 126 -8.04 6.20 -2.44
CA ILE A 126 -6.73 5.87 -1.87
C ILE A 126 -5.77 7.06 -1.98
N ASP A 127 -5.65 7.67 -3.17
CA ASP A 127 -4.75 8.80 -3.41
C ASP A 127 -5.03 9.95 -2.44
N ILE A 128 -6.30 10.39 -2.34
CA ILE A 128 -6.74 11.43 -1.39
C ILE A 128 -6.55 10.99 0.08
N GLY A 129 -6.64 9.69 0.36
CA GLY A 129 -6.41 9.15 1.70
C GLY A 129 -4.95 9.23 2.12
N VAL A 130 -4.05 8.90 1.19
CA VAL A 130 -2.61 8.99 1.41
C VAL A 130 -2.17 10.44 1.54
N ILE A 131 -2.74 11.37 0.76
CA ILE A 131 -2.49 12.81 0.95
C ILE A 131 -2.86 13.25 2.37
N LYS A 132 -4.09 12.92 2.83
CA LYS A 132 -4.51 13.25 4.21
C LYS A 132 -3.56 12.65 5.26
N MET A 133 -3.17 11.39 5.09
CA MET A 133 -2.25 10.70 5.98
C MET A 133 -0.89 11.40 6.07
N ILE A 134 -0.32 11.86 4.95
CA ILE A 134 0.97 12.56 4.93
C ILE A 134 0.88 13.92 5.64
N LEU A 135 -0.15 14.71 5.35
CA LEU A 135 -0.36 16.00 6.01
C LEU A 135 -0.60 15.84 7.51
N THR A 136 -1.41 14.85 7.89
CA THR A 136 -1.67 14.53 9.31
C THR A 136 -0.40 14.08 10.01
N HIS A 137 0.44 13.27 9.36
CA HIS A 137 1.72 12.83 9.89
C HIS A 137 2.67 14.02 10.13
N ALA A 138 2.78 14.93 9.17
CA ALA A 138 3.57 16.15 9.30
C ALA A 138 3.09 17.03 10.47
N ALA A 139 1.78 17.20 10.62
CA ALA A 139 1.22 17.96 11.73
C ALA A 139 1.43 17.26 13.09
N ALA A 140 1.09 15.97 13.20
CA ALA A 140 1.07 15.26 14.47
C ALA A 140 2.46 14.85 14.99
N VAL A 141 3.38 14.48 14.09
CA VAL A 141 4.72 14.00 14.47
C VAL A 141 5.75 15.13 14.48
N HIS A 142 5.62 16.07 13.53
CA HIS A 142 6.62 17.12 13.33
C HIS A 142 6.14 18.52 13.71
N GLY A 143 4.89 18.68 14.13
CA GLY A 143 4.35 19.95 14.62
C GLY A 143 4.16 21.00 13.54
N LEU A 144 4.07 20.62 12.26
CA LEU A 144 3.80 21.58 11.19
C LEU A 144 2.39 22.15 11.32
N GLU A 145 2.26 23.46 11.17
CA GLU A 145 0.96 24.15 11.08
C GLU A 145 0.32 23.87 9.71
N ILE A 146 -0.30 22.70 9.58
CA ILE A 146 -0.98 22.24 8.37
C ILE A 146 -2.41 21.85 8.71
N HIS A 147 -3.33 22.43 7.94
CA HIS A 147 -4.77 22.15 8.01
C HIS A 147 -5.16 21.07 7.00
N VAL A 148 -5.90 20.06 7.44
CA VAL A 148 -6.31 18.91 6.59
C VAL A 148 -7.76 19.01 6.11
N GLU A 149 -8.50 20.03 6.57
CA GLU A 149 -9.89 20.30 6.24
C GLU A 149 -10.10 20.47 4.73
N GLY A 150 -9.12 21.06 4.03
CA GLY A 150 -9.12 21.17 2.57
C GLY A 150 -9.18 19.82 1.87
N VAL A 151 -8.50 18.81 2.42
CA VAL A 151 -8.51 17.43 1.90
C VAL A 151 -9.87 16.76 2.12
N ASP A 152 -10.50 17.01 3.27
CA ASP A 152 -11.81 16.45 3.59
C ASP A 152 -12.90 17.05 2.70
N LEU A 153 -12.88 18.36 2.48
CA LEU A 153 -13.79 19.02 1.54
C LEU A 153 -13.56 18.56 0.10
N ALA A 154 -12.30 18.38 -0.32
CA ALA A 154 -11.99 17.83 -1.64
C ALA A 154 -12.52 16.40 -1.81
N ARG A 155 -12.38 15.55 -0.78
CA ARG A 155 -12.95 14.19 -0.78
C ARG A 155 -14.46 14.22 -0.93
N VAL A 156 -15.15 15.11 -0.21
CA VAL A 156 -16.61 15.27 -0.32
C VAL A 156 -17.00 15.72 -1.73
N ALA A 157 -16.30 16.71 -2.30
CA ALA A 157 -16.56 17.20 -3.65
C ALA A 157 -16.34 16.10 -4.70
N LEU A 158 -15.21 15.40 -4.66
CA LEU A 158 -14.91 14.31 -5.58
C LEU A 158 -15.92 13.15 -5.47
N LYS A 159 -16.43 12.87 -4.27
CA LYS A 159 -17.52 11.90 -4.07
C LYS A 159 -18.82 12.38 -4.71
N ARG A 160 -19.19 13.65 -4.53
CA ARG A 160 -20.39 14.25 -5.17
C ARG A 160 -20.30 14.25 -6.70
N LEU A 161 -19.09 14.36 -7.24
CA LEU A 161 -18.82 14.26 -8.68
C LEU A 161 -18.77 12.82 -9.19
N GLY A 162 -18.98 11.80 -8.35
CA GLY A 162 -18.89 10.39 -8.73
C GLY A 162 -17.46 9.89 -8.96
N LEU A 163 -16.43 10.70 -8.69
CA LEU A 163 -15.03 10.36 -8.93
C LEU A 163 -14.41 9.57 -7.77
N ILE A 164 -15.03 9.59 -6.58
CA ILE A 164 -14.65 8.73 -5.44
C ILE A 164 -15.86 7.89 -5.05
N GLY A 165 -15.62 6.59 -4.86
CA GLY A 165 -16.68 5.62 -4.57
C GLY A 165 -16.12 4.32 -4.04
N LYS A 166 -17.02 3.41 -3.67
CA LYS A 166 -16.66 2.05 -3.31
C LYS A 166 -16.35 1.25 -4.58
N GLY A 167 -15.56 0.19 -4.43
CA GLY A 167 -15.42 -0.79 -5.51
C GLY A 167 -16.76 -1.45 -5.78
N ILE A 168 -16.98 -1.86 -7.02
CA ILE A 168 -18.10 -2.75 -7.35
C ILE A 168 -17.74 -4.11 -6.75
N GLU A 169 -18.51 -4.50 -5.74
CA GLU A 169 -18.42 -5.84 -5.16
C GLU A 169 -19.04 -6.83 -6.13
N ARG A 170 -18.34 -7.93 -6.38
CA ARG A 170 -18.79 -9.00 -7.27
C ARG A 170 -19.10 -10.19 -6.38
N ASP A 171 -20.32 -10.69 -6.47
CA ASP A 171 -20.77 -11.86 -5.71
C ASP A 171 -21.09 -13.06 -6.63
N ARG A 172 -20.66 -12.97 -7.89
CA ARG A 172 -20.88 -14.02 -8.89
C ARG A 172 -19.89 -15.17 -8.65
N ARG A 173 -20.43 -16.38 -8.45
CA ARG A 173 -19.64 -17.63 -8.37
C ARG A 173 -19.62 -18.35 -9.71
N SER A 174 -18.55 -19.12 -9.92
CA SER A 174 -18.40 -19.97 -11.11
C SER A 174 -19.37 -21.15 -11.05
N THR A 175 -19.98 -21.50 -12.18
CA THR A 175 -20.72 -22.76 -12.28
C THR A 175 -19.78 -23.93 -12.58
N THR A 176 -20.20 -25.17 -12.29
CA THR A 176 -19.42 -26.38 -12.64
C THR A 176 -19.12 -26.44 -14.14
N ALA A 177 -20.09 -26.07 -14.99
CA ALA A 177 -19.90 -26.04 -16.44
C ALA A 177 -18.84 -25.01 -16.88
N GLU A 178 -18.79 -23.84 -16.23
CA GLU A 178 -17.74 -22.84 -16.47
C GLU A 178 -16.36 -23.33 -16.05
N LEU A 179 -16.26 -23.97 -14.88
CA LEU A 179 -15.01 -24.57 -14.43
C LEU A 179 -14.54 -25.65 -15.39
N SER A 180 -15.44 -26.51 -15.89
CA SER A 180 -15.09 -27.52 -16.90
C SER A 180 -14.57 -26.90 -18.20
N ARG A 181 -15.20 -25.83 -18.70
CA ARG A 181 -14.68 -25.11 -19.89
C ARG A 181 -13.31 -24.51 -19.64
N LEU A 182 -13.11 -23.94 -18.45
CA LEU A 182 -11.85 -23.33 -18.06
C LEU A 182 -10.72 -24.36 -17.95
N PHE A 183 -10.98 -25.51 -17.33
CA PHE A 183 -10.01 -26.61 -17.24
C PHE A 183 -9.64 -27.15 -18.61
N ARG A 184 -10.62 -27.38 -19.48
CA ARG A 184 -10.37 -27.78 -20.87
C ARG A 184 -9.48 -26.77 -21.60
N CYS A 185 -9.77 -25.47 -21.46
CA CYS A 185 -8.96 -24.42 -22.05
C CYS A 185 -7.49 -24.47 -21.56
N PHE A 186 -7.26 -24.71 -20.27
CA PHE A 186 -5.91 -24.89 -19.75
C PHE A 186 -5.20 -26.10 -20.36
N ASP A 187 -5.89 -27.23 -20.39
CA ASP A 187 -5.31 -28.52 -20.79
C ASP A 187 -5.04 -28.57 -22.32
N GLU A 188 -5.84 -27.87 -23.13
CA GLU A 188 -5.66 -27.75 -24.58
C GLU A 188 -4.60 -26.71 -24.99
N THR A 189 -4.22 -25.80 -24.08
CA THR A 189 -3.24 -24.74 -24.39
C THR A 189 -1.81 -25.26 -24.28
N ALA A 190 -1.26 -25.76 -25.40
CA ALA A 190 0.09 -26.33 -25.46
C ALA A 190 1.23 -25.42 -24.94
N ARG A 191 1.05 -24.10 -24.95
CA ARG A 191 2.05 -23.13 -24.44
C ARG A 191 2.06 -23.00 -22.91
N LEU A 192 1.05 -23.51 -22.21
CA LEU A 192 0.99 -23.47 -20.75
C LEU A 192 1.77 -24.65 -20.16
N THR A 193 2.92 -24.34 -19.56
CA THR A 193 3.75 -25.33 -18.86
C THR A 193 3.37 -25.49 -17.38
N MET A 194 2.53 -24.59 -16.86
CA MET A 194 2.06 -24.60 -15.48
C MET A 194 0.81 -25.48 -15.38
N PRO A 195 0.65 -26.31 -14.34
CA PRO A 195 -0.52 -27.15 -14.12
C PRO A 195 -1.71 -26.31 -13.63
N MET A 196 -2.24 -25.46 -14.51
CA MET A 196 -3.26 -24.46 -14.20
C MET A 196 -4.52 -25.09 -13.61
N THR A 197 -5.00 -26.20 -14.20
CA THR A 197 -6.14 -26.97 -13.69
C THR A 197 -5.93 -27.36 -12.23
N ARG A 198 -4.77 -27.93 -11.89
CA ARG A 198 -4.43 -28.33 -10.52
C ARG A 198 -4.35 -27.14 -9.55
N ILE A 199 -3.74 -26.04 -9.98
CA ILE A 199 -3.60 -24.83 -9.16
C ILE A 199 -4.98 -24.23 -8.86
N VAL A 200 -5.86 -24.14 -9.86
CA VAL A 200 -7.22 -23.59 -9.68
C VAL A 200 -8.06 -24.50 -8.81
N GLN A 201 -8.01 -25.82 -9.00
CA GLN A 201 -8.68 -26.79 -8.13
C GLN A 201 -8.19 -26.67 -6.68
N PHE A 202 -6.88 -26.51 -6.48
CA PHE A 202 -6.31 -26.32 -5.14
C PHE A 202 -6.75 -24.98 -4.51
N ALA A 203 -6.83 -23.91 -5.30
CA ALA A 203 -7.34 -22.62 -4.85
C ALA A 203 -8.81 -22.71 -4.41
N ILE A 204 -9.65 -23.42 -5.16
CA ILE A 204 -11.06 -23.68 -4.80
C ILE A 204 -11.12 -24.51 -3.51
N ALA A 205 -10.33 -25.58 -3.41
CA ALA A 205 -10.34 -26.50 -2.27
C ALA A 205 -9.93 -25.85 -0.94
N THR A 206 -9.01 -24.89 -1.00
CA THR A 206 -8.39 -24.30 0.21
C THR A 206 -8.83 -22.87 0.48
N ALA A 207 -9.49 -22.21 -0.47
CA ALA A 207 -9.79 -20.79 -0.47
C ALA A 207 -8.54 -19.90 -0.19
N MET A 208 -7.35 -20.40 -0.50
CA MET A 208 -6.10 -19.67 -0.34
C MET A 208 -5.94 -18.62 -1.43
N ARG A 209 -5.25 -17.52 -1.10
CA ARG A 209 -4.89 -16.52 -2.12
C ARG A 209 -3.80 -17.08 -3.02
N LEU A 210 -3.81 -16.70 -4.29
CA LEU A 210 -2.82 -17.17 -5.27
C LEU A 210 -1.36 -16.98 -4.83
N ASP A 211 -1.04 -15.82 -4.25
CA ASP A 211 0.30 -15.53 -3.70
C ASP A 211 0.67 -16.46 -2.52
N GLU A 212 -0.31 -16.90 -1.73
CA GLU A 212 -0.12 -17.84 -0.61
C GLU A 212 0.12 -19.25 -1.19
N ILE A 213 -0.64 -19.67 -2.21
CA ILE A 213 -0.49 -20.96 -2.89
C ILE A 213 0.90 -21.11 -3.51
N CYS A 214 1.36 -20.10 -4.25
CA CYS A 214 2.67 -20.15 -4.92
C CYS A 214 3.88 -20.06 -3.96
N ARG A 215 3.65 -19.71 -2.68
CA ARG A 215 4.70 -19.66 -1.64
C ARG A 215 4.65 -20.82 -0.64
N ALA A 216 3.55 -21.57 -0.60
CA ALA A 216 3.41 -22.71 0.29
C ALA A 216 4.54 -23.71 0.03
N ASP A 217 5.32 -24.02 1.06
CA ASP A 217 6.52 -24.85 0.97
C ASP A 217 6.23 -26.30 1.40
N TRP A 218 6.98 -27.25 0.87
CA TRP A 218 6.89 -28.64 1.31
C TRP A 218 7.19 -28.82 2.80
N SER A 219 8.06 -27.98 3.37
CA SER A 219 8.39 -27.97 4.80
C SER A 219 7.23 -27.50 5.70
N ASP A 220 6.23 -26.85 5.13
CA ASP A 220 5.04 -26.37 5.83
C ASP A 220 3.89 -27.40 5.82
N LEU A 221 4.07 -28.52 5.13
CA LEU A 221 3.10 -29.59 5.01
C LEU A 221 3.27 -30.62 6.15
N ASP A 222 2.27 -30.69 7.01
CA ASP A 222 2.13 -31.70 8.05
C ASP A 222 1.40 -32.92 7.45
N ILE A 223 2.17 -33.97 7.15
CA ILE A 223 1.65 -35.15 6.44
C ILE A 223 0.70 -35.96 7.33
N ASP A 224 1.06 -36.15 8.60
CA ASP A 224 0.31 -36.98 9.53
C ASP A 224 -1.06 -36.38 9.82
N ARG A 225 -1.12 -35.05 9.98
CA ARG A 225 -2.36 -34.32 10.27
C ARG A 225 -3.06 -33.81 9.02
N ARG A 226 -2.47 -33.99 7.84
CA ARG A 226 -2.94 -33.43 6.55
C ARG A 226 -3.23 -31.93 6.63
N MET A 227 -2.30 -31.18 7.20
CA MET A 227 -2.44 -29.75 7.40
C MET A 227 -1.33 -28.98 6.69
N LEU A 228 -1.62 -27.76 6.26
CA LEU A 228 -0.66 -26.86 5.63
C LEU A 228 -0.53 -25.58 6.46
N LEU A 229 0.70 -25.22 6.82
CA LEU A 229 1.00 -23.93 7.42
C LEU A 229 1.08 -22.85 6.32
N ILE A 230 0.26 -21.82 6.45
CA ILE A 230 0.31 -20.61 5.62
C ILE A 230 1.06 -19.55 6.40
N ARG A 231 2.29 -19.26 5.98
CA ARG A 231 3.12 -18.21 6.58
C ARG A 231 2.64 -16.82 6.18
N ASP A 232 2.69 -15.87 7.12
CA ASP A 232 2.35 -14.46 6.89
C ASP A 232 1.01 -14.27 6.16
N ARG A 233 -0.02 -15.02 6.59
CA ARG A 233 -1.33 -14.98 5.94
C ARG A 233 -1.85 -13.55 5.92
N LYS A 234 -2.29 -13.10 4.74
CA LYS A 234 -2.63 -11.68 4.54
C LYS A 234 -3.83 -11.30 5.42
N ASP A 235 -3.56 -10.46 6.42
CA ASP A 235 -4.56 -9.83 7.29
C ASP A 235 -4.51 -8.29 7.15
N PRO A 236 -5.68 -7.60 7.14
CA PRO A 236 -5.75 -6.14 6.97
C PRO A 236 -5.00 -5.35 8.05
N ARG A 237 -4.97 -5.86 9.29
CA ARG A 237 -4.48 -5.22 10.51
C ARG A 237 -3.10 -5.73 10.91
N ASN A 238 -2.83 -7.04 10.78
CA ASN A 238 -1.53 -7.62 11.08
C ASN A 238 -0.86 -8.21 9.84
N LYS A 239 0.21 -7.57 9.37
CA LYS A 239 0.82 -7.89 8.07
C LYS A 239 2.11 -8.73 8.19
N SER A 240 2.44 -9.22 9.37
CA SER A 240 3.64 -10.04 9.68
C SER A 240 3.37 -11.01 10.83
N GLY A 241 3.87 -12.24 10.73
CA GLY A 241 3.76 -13.27 11.77
C GLY A 241 2.34 -13.83 11.95
N ASN A 242 1.43 -13.59 11.00
CA ASN A 242 0.07 -14.14 11.03
C ASN A 242 0.04 -15.54 10.38
N ASP A 243 0.76 -16.47 10.98
CA ASP A 243 0.85 -17.83 10.47
C ASP A 243 -0.42 -18.60 10.87
N GLN A 244 -1.03 -19.30 9.90
CA GLN A 244 -2.26 -20.05 10.15
C GLN A 244 -2.18 -21.43 9.53
N ARG A 245 -2.61 -22.45 10.26
CA ARG A 245 -2.75 -23.80 9.72
C ARG A 245 -4.14 -24.00 9.12
N ILE A 246 -4.20 -24.62 7.95
CA ILE A 246 -5.45 -25.05 7.34
C ILE A 246 -5.44 -26.58 7.17
N PRO A 247 -6.59 -27.25 7.34
CA PRO A 247 -6.71 -28.64 6.96
C PRO A 247 -6.83 -28.79 5.43
N LEU A 248 -6.27 -29.87 4.89
CA LEU A 248 -6.39 -30.24 3.48
C LEU A 248 -7.47 -31.31 3.32
N PHE A 249 -8.74 -30.87 3.28
CA PHE A 249 -9.90 -31.75 3.15
C PHE A 249 -10.58 -31.63 1.76
N ALA A 250 -11.38 -32.64 1.42
CA ALA A 250 -12.18 -32.68 0.20
C ALA A 250 -13.58 -32.06 0.42
N ALA A 251 -13.64 -30.79 0.84
CA ALA A 251 -14.90 -30.15 1.22
C ALA A 251 -15.65 -29.49 0.05
N THR A 252 -14.96 -29.15 -1.03
CA THR A 252 -15.51 -28.26 -2.08
C THR A 252 -15.58 -28.94 -3.45
N GLY A 253 -15.70 -30.26 -3.47
CA GLY A 253 -15.64 -31.08 -4.70
C GLY A 253 -14.23 -31.34 -5.24
N PHE A 254 -13.18 -30.77 -4.63
CA PHE A 254 -11.78 -31.06 -4.94
C PHE A 254 -11.03 -31.47 -3.68
N ASP A 255 -10.26 -32.56 -3.75
CA ASP A 255 -9.44 -33.04 -2.65
C ASP A 255 -8.08 -32.33 -2.64
N ALA A 256 -7.93 -31.35 -1.74
CA ALA A 256 -6.70 -30.57 -1.59
C ALA A 256 -5.47 -31.47 -1.30
N TRP A 257 -5.64 -32.53 -0.51
CA TRP A 257 -4.55 -33.44 -0.17
C TRP A 257 -4.11 -34.25 -1.40
N ALA A 258 -5.06 -34.79 -2.16
CA ALA A 258 -4.78 -35.52 -3.39
C ALA A 258 -4.06 -34.65 -4.42
N LEU A 259 -4.46 -33.38 -4.56
CA LEU A 259 -3.82 -32.41 -5.46
C LEU A 259 -2.36 -32.14 -5.09
N VAL A 260 -2.07 -31.97 -3.79
CA VAL A 260 -0.70 -31.79 -3.30
C VAL A 260 0.12 -33.06 -3.53
N MET A 261 -0.42 -34.25 -3.28
CA MET A 261 0.28 -35.51 -3.54
C MET A 261 0.51 -35.75 -5.04
N ALA A 262 -0.41 -35.36 -5.92
CA ALA A 262 -0.23 -35.42 -7.36
C ALA A 262 0.89 -34.48 -7.84
N GLN A 263 0.99 -33.30 -7.22
CA GLN A 263 2.08 -32.35 -7.46
C GLN A 263 3.44 -32.91 -7.02
N ALA A 264 3.49 -33.59 -5.87
CA ALA A 264 4.69 -34.24 -5.36
C ALA A 264 5.25 -35.30 -6.33
N LYS A 265 4.38 -36.05 -7.02
CA LYS A 265 4.79 -37.05 -8.02
C LYS A 265 5.46 -36.44 -9.24
N HIS A 266 5.11 -35.20 -9.62
CA HIS A 266 5.67 -34.53 -10.79
C HIS A 266 7.02 -33.85 -10.52
N LEU A 267 7.18 -33.24 -9.34
CA LEU A 267 8.35 -32.41 -9.03
C LEU A 267 9.33 -33.06 -8.04
N GLY A 268 8.94 -34.19 -7.42
CA GLY A 268 9.63 -34.76 -6.27
C GLY A 268 9.28 -34.04 -4.96
N LYS A 269 9.31 -34.78 -3.84
CA LYS A 269 9.26 -34.20 -2.49
C LYS A 269 10.69 -33.94 -2.08
N ALA A 270 11.18 -32.72 -2.15
CA ALA A 270 12.54 -32.46 -1.74
C ALA A 270 12.71 -31.14 -1.02
N LYS A 271 12.54 -30.00 -1.68
CA LYS A 271 12.71 -28.65 -1.09
C LYS A 271 11.97 -27.60 -1.92
N GLY A 272 11.45 -26.56 -1.28
CA GLY A 272 10.88 -25.39 -1.95
C GLY A 272 9.34 -25.41 -2.07
N PRO A 273 8.78 -24.49 -2.88
CA PRO A 273 7.34 -24.36 -3.01
C PRO A 273 6.66 -25.58 -3.63
N ILE A 274 5.49 -25.94 -3.11
CA ILE A 274 4.60 -26.97 -3.67
C ILE A 274 4.22 -26.62 -5.11
N PHE A 275 3.89 -25.35 -5.35
CA PHE A 275 3.60 -24.78 -6.67
C PHE A 275 4.66 -23.73 -7.04
N PRO A 276 5.81 -24.12 -7.61
CA PRO A 276 6.96 -23.23 -7.83
C PRO A 276 6.78 -22.35 -9.08
N TYR A 277 5.68 -21.60 -9.12
CA TYR A 277 5.31 -20.75 -10.24
C TYR A 277 5.16 -19.30 -9.80
N ASN A 278 5.43 -18.37 -10.69
CA ASN A 278 5.22 -16.96 -10.43
C ASN A 278 3.71 -16.67 -10.40
N SER A 279 3.19 -16.17 -9.28
CA SER A 279 1.77 -15.85 -9.11
C SER A 279 1.23 -14.86 -10.15
N LYS A 280 2.06 -13.94 -10.65
CA LYS A 280 1.66 -13.02 -11.74
C LYS A 280 1.44 -13.76 -13.05
N SER A 281 2.28 -14.75 -13.34
CA SER A 281 2.16 -15.58 -14.54
C SER A 281 0.90 -16.44 -14.46
N VAL A 282 0.67 -17.08 -13.32
CA VAL A 282 -0.55 -17.86 -13.06
C VAL A 282 -1.80 -16.98 -13.21
N GLY A 283 -1.84 -15.81 -12.56
CA GLY A 283 -2.97 -14.88 -12.67
C GLY A 283 -3.16 -14.28 -14.07
N THR A 284 -2.12 -14.24 -14.89
CA THR A 284 -2.23 -13.81 -16.30
C THR A 284 -2.77 -14.93 -17.18
N ALA A 285 -2.28 -16.16 -16.99
CA ALA A 285 -2.81 -17.34 -17.67
C ALA A 285 -4.29 -17.56 -17.35
N PHE A 286 -4.67 -17.44 -16.07
CA PHE A 286 -6.07 -17.55 -15.63
C PHE A 286 -6.99 -16.54 -16.32
N ARG A 287 -6.59 -15.26 -16.36
CA ARG A 287 -7.38 -14.20 -17.01
C ARG A 287 -7.52 -14.40 -18.52
N ARG A 288 -6.48 -14.91 -19.19
CA ARG A 288 -6.54 -15.25 -20.62
C ARG A 288 -7.52 -16.39 -20.86
N ALA A 289 -7.40 -17.48 -20.11
CA ALA A 289 -8.31 -18.62 -20.24
C ALA A 289 -9.76 -18.25 -19.91
N CYS A 290 -10.02 -17.34 -18.96
CA CYS A 290 -11.38 -16.84 -18.72
C CYS A 290 -11.93 -16.10 -19.95
N ALA A 291 -11.11 -15.29 -20.63
CA ALA A 291 -11.52 -14.62 -21.86
C ALA A 291 -11.77 -15.62 -22.99
N ASP A 292 -10.89 -16.60 -23.17
CA ASP A 292 -10.98 -17.62 -24.22
C ASP A 292 -12.17 -18.58 -24.02
N ALA A 293 -12.52 -18.87 -22.75
CA ALA A 293 -13.64 -19.74 -22.40
C ALA A 293 -14.99 -19.02 -22.25
N ASP A 294 -15.04 -17.73 -22.62
CA ASP A 294 -16.17 -16.79 -22.44
C ASP A 294 -16.76 -16.83 -21.01
N VAL A 295 -15.86 -16.88 -20.02
CA VAL A 295 -16.23 -16.85 -18.61
C VAL A 295 -16.05 -15.43 -18.09
N LYS A 296 -17.16 -14.69 -18.08
CA LYS A 296 -17.18 -13.29 -17.66
C LYS A 296 -17.24 -13.18 -16.14
N ASP A 297 -16.41 -12.30 -15.57
CA ASP A 297 -16.50 -11.83 -14.20
C ASP A 297 -16.47 -12.96 -13.15
N LEU A 298 -15.32 -13.62 -13.02
CA LEU A 298 -15.15 -14.81 -12.19
C LEU A 298 -14.31 -14.53 -10.93
N ASP A 299 -14.91 -14.74 -9.76
CA ASP A 299 -14.22 -14.89 -8.48
C ASP A 299 -14.17 -16.39 -8.10
N VAL A 300 -12.96 -16.88 -7.81
CA VAL A 300 -12.73 -18.28 -7.45
C VAL A 300 -12.89 -18.43 -5.93
N ALA A 301 -14.11 -18.68 -5.46
CA ALA A 301 -14.38 -19.11 -4.08
C ALA A 301 -15.42 -20.26 -4.08
N PRO A 302 -15.24 -21.29 -3.23
CA PRO A 302 -16.07 -22.49 -3.24
C PRO A 302 -17.53 -22.25 -2.77
N SER A 303 -18.46 -23.03 -3.32
CA SER A 303 -19.82 -23.19 -2.78
C SER A 303 -19.77 -24.05 -1.52
N ALA A 304 -20.45 -23.60 -0.46
CA ALA A 304 -20.75 -24.41 0.72
C ALA A 304 -21.77 -25.49 0.37
#